data_AF-A0A7R9GBS2-F1
#
_entry.id   AF-A0A7R9GBS2-F1
#
_cell.length_a   1.000
_cell.length_b   1.000
_cell.length_c   1.000
_cell.angle_alpha   90.00
_cell.angle_beta   90.00
_cell.angle_gamma   90.00
#
_symmetry.space_group_name_H-M   'P 1'
#
loop_
_entity.id
_entity.type
_entity.pdbx_description
1 polymer ?
#
loop_
_entity_poly.entity_id
_entity_poly.type
_entity_poly.pdbx_seq_one_letter_code
_entity_poly.pdbx_strand_id
1 'polypeptide(L)'
;MVRLGVCYCWWDAVLDAKNDEGVKSFFAEVYETYIKYFEMELFNAQKLRNQIEEYAEEKVLRRKTAKLAKNVLEIDEDYENILSGSLAIKVAEGAFKDVQNDKVPLLAQGFVSVTRKFSFAKDVRNWLVGKLVAEFPDCEVTHDVVAQRFLDEDAYEENQVPHMKTRIENCYNSFEESLRTINTKDMWATYLSTIDNLENGPRTYSEKYVQVTRRAFETTGKFGEELFSLLMGTKEYQQALAVINHVINQELAEGVDKITNLLVKKMDLLMSVKSMKFEEFSKEFFDIQRICDEKSMHQDAERICVTVANYLQGNNSYMKDPHAKDFFERCFQLRPRCGALFEGVSGLLAGAHI
;
A
#
# COMPACT_ATOMS: atom_id res chain seq x y z
N MET A 1 -38.13 -27.75 8.20
CA MET A 1 -37.14 -27.91 9.29
C MET A 1 -36.19 -29.04 8.91
N VAL A 2 -35.02 -28.71 8.36
CA VAL A 2 -33.91 -29.67 8.21
C VAL A 2 -32.72 -29.02 8.90
N ARG A 3 -32.38 -29.54 10.09
CA ARG A 3 -31.13 -29.26 10.79
C ARG A 3 -30.02 -29.98 10.05
N LEU A 4 -29.08 -29.26 9.47
CA LEU A 4 -27.78 -29.81 9.11
C LEU A 4 -26.80 -29.42 10.22
N GLY A 5 -26.66 -30.34 11.18
CA GLY A 5 -25.53 -30.31 12.11
C GLY A 5 -24.29 -30.75 11.36
N VAL A 6 -23.33 -29.83 11.19
CA VAL A 6 -21.96 -30.16 10.82
C VAL A 6 -21.10 -29.97 12.06
N CYS A 7 -20.31 -31.00 12.31
CA CYS A 7 -19.61 -31.31 13.55
C CYS A 7 -18.50 -30.29 13.88
N TYR A 8 -18.47 -29.78 15.11
CA TYR A 8 -17.48 -28.82 15.63
C TYR A 8 -16.04 -29.38 15.74
N CYS A 9 -15.80 -30.65 15.38
CA CYS A 9 -14.50 -31.31 15.53
C CYS A 9 -13.54 -31.10 14.35
N TRP A 10 -13.98 -30.45 13.27
CA TRP A 10 -13.17 -30.21 12.07
C TRP A 10 -12.44 -28.86 12.09
N TRP A 11 -12.85 -27.95 12.96
CA TRP A 11 -12.31 -26.58 13.04
C TRP A 11 -10.94 -26.50 13.74
N ASP A 12 -10.70 -27.35 14.75
CA ASP A 12 -9.43 -27.34 15.49
C ASP A 12 -8.26 -27.91 14.65
N ALA A 13 -8.54 -28.87 13.75
CA ALA A 13 -7.53 -29.44 12.85
C ALA A 13 -7.12 -28.49 11.70
N VAL A 14 -7.96 -27.51 11.35
CA VAL A 14 -7.71 -26.50 10.30
C VAL A 14 -6.92 -25.31 10.85
N LEU A 15 -7.04 -25.01 12.14
CA LEU A 15 -6.30 -23.94 12.82
C LEU A 15 -4.80 -24.23 13.02
N ASP A 16 -4.41 -25.52 13.03
CA ASP A 16 -3.00 -25.93 13.14
C ASP A 16 -2.25 -25.88 11.79
N ALA A 17 -2.95 -25.73 10.66
CA ALA A 17 -2.36 -25.67 9.32
C ALA A 17 -2.10 -24.23 8.87
N LYS A 18 -1.25 -23.48 9.58
CA LYS A 18 -0.93 -22.07 9.24
C LYS A 18 -0.23 -21.86 7.88
N ASN A 19 0.14 -22.92 7.15
CA ASN A 19 0.93 -22.84 5.92
C ASN A 19 0.37 -23.61 4.71
N ASP A 20 -0.88 -24.09 4.75
CA ASP A 20 -1.47 -24.78 3.59
C ASP A 20 -2.12 -23.78 2.61
N GLU A 21 -1.64 -23.75 1.37
CA GLU A 21 -2.16 -22.89 0.30
C GLU A 21 -3.64 -23.21 -0.02
N GLY A 22 -4.08 -24.46 0.16
CA GLY A 22 -5.47 -24.85 -0.06
C GLY A 22 -6.44 -24.21 0.93
N VAL A 23 -6.00 -24.03 2.18
CA VAL A 23 -6.79 -23.39 3.24
C VAL A 23 -6.91 -21.88 2.97
N LYS A 24 -5.81 -21.23 2.55
CA LYS A 24 -5.82 -19.81 2.16
C LYS A 24 -6.72 -19.53 0.95
N SER A 25 -6.72 -20.43 -0.04
CA SER A 25 -7.58 -20.33 -1.23
C SER A 25 -9.07 -20.42 -0.88
N PHE A 26 -9.44 -21.38 -0.02
CA PHE A 26 -10.84 -21.54 0.41
C PHE A 26 -11.34 -20.34 1.23
N PHE A 27 -10.51 -19.79 2.13
CA PHE A 27 -10.88 -18.58 2.87
C PHE A 27 -11.09 -17.38 1.94
N ALA A 28 -10.23 -17.17 0.93
CA ALA A 28 -10.40 -16.11 -0.06
C ALA A 28 -11.73 -16.20 -0.81
N GLU A 29 -12.14 -17.42 -1.19
CA GLU A 29 -13.44 -17.66 -1.84
C GLU A 29 -14.64 -17.31 -0.95
N VAL A 30 -14.55 -17.58 0.36
CA VAL A 30 -15.61 -17.23 1.33
C VAL A 30 -15.72 -15.71 1.50
N TYR A 31 -14.59 -14.99 1.65
CA TYR A 31 -14.60 -13.51 1.77
C TYR A 31 -15.16 -12.85 0.51
N GLU A 32 -14.70 -13.27 -0.67
CA GLU A 32 -15.21 -12.74 -1.94
C GLU A 32 -16.71 -12.99 -2.11
N THR A 33 -17.20 -14.15 -1.64
CA THR A 33 -18.62 -14.48 -1.72
C THR A 33 -19.46 -13.53 -0.88
N TYR A 34 -19.06 -13.24 0.36
CA TYR A 34 -19.78 -12.26 1.19
C TYR A 34 -19.73 -10.86 0.59
N ILE A 35 -18.58 -10.42 0.06
CA ILE A 35 -18.43 -9.10 -0.58
C ILE A 35 -19.34 -8.99 -1.81
N LYS A 36 -19.36 -10.01 -2.68
CA LYS A 36 -20.24 -10.05 -3.85
C LYS A 36 -21.71 -10.07 -3.46
N TYR A 37 -22.06 -10.81 -2.41
CA TYR A 37 -23.44 -10.86 -1.94
C TYR A 37 -23.89 -9.51 -1.36
N PHE A 38 -23.04 -8.88 -0.56
CA PHE A 38 -23.24 -7.52 -0.04
C PHE A 38 -23.41 -6.50 -1.17
N GLU A 39 -22.54 -6.55 -2.20
CA GLU A 39 -22.63 -5.69 -3.38
C GLU A 39 -23.93 -5.89 -4.15
N MET A 40 -24.38 -7.14 -4.31
CA MET A 40 -25.63 -7.45 -4.99
C MET A 40 -26.84 -6.85 -4.27
N GLU A 41 -26.87 -6.87 -2.93
CA GLU A 41 -27.95 -6.25 -2.16
C GLU A 41 -28.00 -4.73 -2.34
N LEU A 42 -26.84 -4.05 -2.35
CA LEU A 42 -26.77 -2.62 -2.64
C LEU A 42 -27.18 -2.29 -4.08
N PHE A 43 -26.80 -3.13 -5.04
CA PHE A 43 -27.21 -2.98 -6.43
C PHE A 43 -28.73 -3.13 -6.61
N ASN A 44 -29.35 -4.08 -5.91
CA ASN A 44 -30.81 -4.25 -5.90
C ASN A 44 -31.52 -3.02 -5.33
N ALA A 45 -31.01 -2.46 -4.23
CA ALA A 45 -31.53 -1.22 -3.65
C ALA A 45 -31.41 -0.03 -4.62
N GLN A 46 -30.26 0.14 -5.29
CA GLN A 46 -30.09 1.17 -6.32
C GLN A 46 -31.06 0.99 -7.49
N LYS A 47 -31.23 -0.25 -7.96
CA LYS A 47 -32.16 -0.56 -9.05
C LYS A 47 -33.59 -0.17 -8.70
N LEU A 48 -34.03 -0.47 -7.48
CA LEU A 48 -35.36 -0.09 -6.99
C LEU A 48 -35.49 1.43 -6.85
N ARG A 49 -34.47 2.13 -6.34
CA ARG A 49 -34.43 3.60 -6.30
C ARG A 49 -34.62 4.21 -7.69
N ASN A 50 -33.86 3.75 -8.67
CA ASN A 50 -33.95 4.23 -10.05
C ASN A 50 -35.34 3.98 -10.66
N GLN A 51 -35.93 2.81 -10.40
CA GLN A 51 -37.30 2.52 -10.85
C GLN A 51 -38.32 3.46 -10.21
N ILE A 52 -38.21 3.74 -8.91
CA ILE A 52 -39.10 4.68 -8.22
C ILE A 52 -38.96 6.09 -8.81
N GLU A 53 -37.73 6.54 -9.06
CA GLU A 53 -37.45 7.83 -9.70
C GLU A 53 -38.06 7.89 -11.11
N GLU A 54 -37.85 6.87 -11.94
CA GLU A 54 -38.45 6.78 -13.29
C GLU A 54 -39.99 6.84 -13.24
N TYR A 55 -40.61 6.06 -12.35
CA TYR A 55 -42.06 6.11 -12.15
C TYR A 55 -42.53 7.46 -11.60
N ALA A 56 -41.73 8.13 -10.76
CA ALA A 56 -42.03 9.43 -10.22
C ALA A 56 -41.91 10.52 -11.29
N GLU A 57 -40.89 10.48 -12.15
CA GLU A 57 -40.71 11.39 -13.29
C GLU A 57 -41.81 11.19 -14.33
N GLU A 58 -42.14 9.95 -14.68
CA GLU A 58 -43.28 9.62 -15.54
C GLU A 58 -44.60 10.12 -14.94
N LYS A 59 -44.79 9.97 -13.63
CA LYS A 59 -45.94 10.53 -12.91
C LYS A 59 -45.90 12.05 -12.81
N VAL A 60 -44.75 12.70 -12.70
CA VAL A 60 -44.64 14.18 -12.69
C VAL A 60 -44.94 14.73 -14.08
N LEU A 61 -44.53 14.03 -15.14
CA LEU A 61 -44.91 14.32 -16.53
C LEU A 61 -46.43 14.14 -16.74
N ARG A 62 -47.02 13.08 -16.15
CA ARG A 62 -48.47 12.84 -16.12
C ARG A 62 -49.26 13.75 -15.15
N ARG A 63 -48.64 14.26 -14.08
CA ARG A 63 -49.26 15.19 -13.10
C ARG A 63 -49.17 16.65 -13.55
N LYS A 64 -48.16 17.03 -14.34
CA LYS A 64 -48.17 18.29 -15.10
C LYS A 64 -49.35 18.35 -16.09
N THR A 65 -49.82 17.20 -16.56
CA THR A 65 -51.06 17.05 -17.36
C THR A 65 -52.30 16.77 -16.50
N ALA A 66 -52.16 16.20 -15.31
CA ALA A 66 -53.25 15.91 -14.37
C ALA A 66 -53.04 16.59 -13.01
N LYS A 67 -53.33 17.90 -12.94
CA LYS A 67 -53.57 18.61 -11.68
C LYS A 67 -54.92 18.14 -11.06
N LEU A 68 -55.09 16.86 -10.74
CA LEU A 68 -56.28 16.40 -10.00
C LEU A 68 -56.15 14.94 -9.52
N ALA A 69 -55.22 14.62 -8.61
CA ALA A 69 -55.34 13.41 -7.79
C ALA A 69 -54.42 13.49 -6.58
N LYS A 70 -54.99 13.94 -5.47
CA LYS A 70 -54.42 13.89 -4.13
C LYS A 70 -54.62 12.47 -3.62
N ASN A 71 -53.54 11.73 -3.38
CA ASN A 71 -53.34 10.88 -2.20
C ASN A 71 -51.89 10.36 -2.19
N VAL A 72 -51.32 10.47 -1.00
CA VAL A 72 -49.94 10.25 -0.61
C VAL A 72 -49.65 8.74 -0.68
N LEU A 73 -48.53 8.36 -1.31
CA LEU A 73 -47.98 7.00 -1.16
C LEU A 73 -47.30 6.99 0.20
N GLU A 74 -47.93 6.36 1.20
CA GLU A 74 -47.22 5.88 2.38
C GLU A 74 -46.23 4.83 1.88
N ILE A 75 -44.95 5.15 1.94
CA ILE A 75 -43.88 4.18 1.68
C ILE A 75 -43.86 3.28 2.92
N ASP A 76 -44.10 1.99 2.72
CA ASP A 76 -44.05 0.98 3.78
C ASP A 76 -42.64 0.94 4.40
N GLU A 77 -42.54 0.72 5.71
CA GLU A 77 -41.29 0.69 6.48
C GLU A 77 -40.35 -0.40 5.94
N ASP A 78 -40.91 -1.51 5.46
CA ASP A 78 -40.18 -2.59 4.78
C ASP A 78 -39.53 -2.13 3.47
N TYR A 79 -40.17 -1.20 2.76
CA TYR A 79 -39.65 -0.65 1.50
C TYR A 79 -38.50 0.34 1.79
N GLU A 80 -38.62 1.16 2.84
CA GLU A 80 -37.57 2.07 3.28
C GLU A 80 -36.32 1.32 3.77
N ASN A 81 -36.50 0.18 4.44
CA ASN A 81 -35.42 -0.73 4.83
C ASN A 81 -34.64 -1.28 3.62
N ILE A 82 -35.33 -1.61 2.53
CA ILE A 82 -34.68 -2.06 1.30
C ILE A 82 -33.92 -0.90 0.63
N LEU A 83 -34.57 0.25 0.49
CA LEU A 83 -33.99 1.42 -0.19
C LEU A 83 -32.80 2.03 0.57
N SER A 84 -32.73 1.88 1.89
CA SER A 84 -31.59 2.33 2.71
C SER A 84 -30.37 1.41 2.63
N GLY A 85 -30.51 0.21 2.05
CA GLY A 85 -29.45 -0.81 2.07
C GLY A 85 -29.37 -1.59 3.38
N SER A 86 -30.43 -1.59 4.19
CA SER A 86 -30.45 -2.32 5.48
C SER A 86 -30.29 -3.84 5.31
N LEU A 87 -30.69 -4.40 4.16
CA LEU A 87 -30.41 -5.80 3.83
C LEU A 87 -28.90 -6.07 3.71
N ALA A 88 -28.13 -5.15 3.14
CA ALA A 88 -26.68 -5.28 3.07
C ALA A 88 -26.04 -5.27 4.47
N ILE A 89 -26.59 -4.49 5.41
CA ILE A 89 -26.17 -4.53 6.82
C ILE A 89 -26.40 -5.92 7.41
N LYS A 90 -27.56 -6.56 7.14
CA LYS A 90 -27.84 -7.93 7.62
C LYS A 90 -26.87 -8.95 7.06
N VAL A 91 -26.47 -8.81 5.79
CA VAL A 91 -25.42 -9.63 5.18
C VAL A 91 -24.10 -9.45 5.91
N ALA A 92 -23.68 -8.21 6.16
CA ALA A 92 -22.44 -7.91 6.88
C ALA A 92 -22.47 -8.45 8.32
N GLU A 93 -23.57 -8.27 9.05
CA GLU A 93 -23.75 -8.83 10.40
C GLU A 93 -23.67 -10.35 10.43
N GLY A 94 -24.22 -11.04 9.43
CA GLY A 94 -24.07 -12.49 9.27
C GLY A 94 -22.61 -12.86 9.03
N ALA A 95 -21.98 -12.23 8.04
CA ALA A 95 -20.60 -12.50 7.68
C ALA A 95 -19.62 -12.29 8.85
N PHE A 96 -19.81 -11.23 9.64
CA PHE A 96 -18.97 -10.96 10.82
C PHE A 96 -19.10 -12.01 11.93
N LYS A 97 -20.21 -12.76 11.99
CA LYS A 97 -20.37 -13.88 12.93
C LYS A 97 -19.72 -15.17 12.42
N ASP A 98 -19.62 -15.31 11.11
CA ASP A 98 -19.13 -16.53 10.46
C ASP A 98 -17.59 -16.55 10.31
N VAL A 99 -16.95 -15.38 10.27
CA VAL A 99 -15.49 -15.25 10.13
C VAL A 99 -14.75 -15.13 11.45
N GLN A 100 -13.46 -15.47 11.46
CA GLN A 100 -12.60 -15.27 12.63
C GLN A 100 -12.50 -13.78 12.98
N ASN A 101 -12.48 -13.46 14.27
CA ASN A 101 -12.55 -12.08 14.76
C ASN A 101 -11.40 -11.19 14.23
N ASP A 102 -10.20 -11.74 14.06
CA ASP A 102 -9.03 -11.04 13.52
C ASP A 102 -9.14 -10.73 12.01
N LYS A 103 -10.13 -11.31 11.31
CA LYS A 103 -10.39 -11.10 9.88
C LYS A 103 -11.55 -10.15 9.60
N VAL A 104 -12.35 -9.84 10.63
CA VAL A 104 -13.46 -8.87 10.53
C VAL A 104 -12.98 -7.53 9.97
N PRO A 105 -11.83 -6.96 10.37
CA PRO A 105 -11.38 -5.68 9.83
C PRO A 105 -11.18 -5.68 8.31
N LEU A 106 -10.55 -6.73 7.78
CA LEU A 106 -10.28 -6.90 6.36
C LEU A 106 -11.57 -7.05 5.54
N LEU A 107 -12.51 -7.86 6.05
CA LEU A 107 -13.80 -8.04 5.39
C LEU A 107 -14.62 -6.74 5.39
N ALA A 108 -14.62 -6.01 6.51
CA ALA A 108 -15.31 -4.73 6.63
C ALA A 108 -14.70 -3.67 5.69
N GLN A 109 -13.38 -3.63 5.51
CA GLN A 109 -12.72 -2.79 4.51
C GLN A 109 -13.23 -3.10 3.09
N GLY A 110 -13.39 -4.39 2.76
CA GLY A 110 -14.01 -4.84 1.51
C GLY A 110 -15.43 -4.31 1.32
N PHE A 111 -16.28 -4.41 2.35
CA PHE A 111 -17.62 -3.84 2.31
C PHE A 111 -17.61 -2.32 2.17
N VAL A 112 -16.74 -1.60 2.89
CA VAL A 112 -16.59 -0.14 2.77
C VAL A 112 -16.21 0.24 1.34
N SER A 113 -15.27 -0.46 0.72
CA SER A 113 -14.89 -0.24 -0.69
C SER A 113 -16.09 -0.38 -1.64
N VAL A 114 -16.95 -1.39 -1.42
CA VAL A 114 -18.17 -1.56 -2.21
C VAL A 114 -19.15 -0.41 -2.01
N THR A 115 -19.37 0.05 -0.76
CA THR A 115 -20.32 1.15 -0.48
C THR A 115 -19.98 2.44 -1.22
N ARG A 116 -18.70 2.70 -1.51
CA ARG A 116 -18.25 3.89 -2.28
C ARG A 116 -18.82 3.95 -3.70
N LYS A 117 -19.29 2.83 -4.25
CA LYS A 117 -19.93 2.77 -5.58
C LYS A 117 -21.37 3.31 -5.56
N PHE A 118 -21.97 3.50 -4.38
CA PHE A 118 -23.39 3.81 -4.21
C PHE A 118 -23.56 5.04 -3.32
N SER A 119 -23.98 6.18 -3.89
CA SER A 119 -24.14 7.44 -3.15
C SER A 119 -25.14 7.34 -1.99
N PHE A 120 -26.21 6.55 -2.14
CA PHE A 120 -27.19 6.34 -1.07
C PHE A 120 -26.66 5.52 0.12
N ALA A 121 -25.55 4.79 -0.05
CA ALA A 121 -25.02 3.86 0.95
C ALA A 121 -24.14 4.53 2.01
N LYS A 122 -24.20 5.85 2.15
CA LYS A 122 -23.46 6.62 3.16
C LYS A 122 -23.68 6.09 4.58
N ASP A 123 -24.91 5.79 4.95
CA ASP A 123 -25.23 5.33 6.30
C ASP A 123 -24.73 3.90 6.56
N VAL A 124 -24.80 3.03 5.55
CA VAL A 124 -24.21 1.68 5.60
C VAL A 124 -22.70 1.78 5.80
N ARG A 125 -22.03 2.66 5.05
CA ARG A 125 -20.59 2.93 5.20
C ARG A 125 -20.26 3.47 6.59
N ASN A 126 -21.03 4.44 7.10
CA ASN A 126 -20.83 4.99 8.44
C ASN A 126 -21.00 3.92 9.53
N TRP A 127 -21.97 3.02 9.38
CA TRP A 127 -22.15 1.90 10.29
C TRP A 127 -20.94 0.95 10.28
N LEU A 128 -20.42 0.59 9.10
CA LEU A 128 -19.22 -0.25 8.96
C LEU A 128 -17.99 0.39 9.64
N VAL A 129 -17.74 1.69 9.37
CA VAL A 129 -16.63 2.44 9.98
C VAL A 129 -16.81 2.54 11.50
N GLY A 130 -18.03 2.82 11.97
CA GLY A 130 -18.34 2.90 13.39
C GLY A 130 -18.09 1.58 14.11
N LYS A 131 -18.45 0.45 13.48
CA LYS A 131 -18.17 -0.89 14.00
C LYS A 131 -16.66 -1.17 14.09
N LEU A 132 -15.90 -0.83 13.05
CA LEU A 132 -14.43 -0.96 13.05
C LEU A 132 -13.77 -0.18 14.19
N VAL A 133 -14.13 1.09 14.35
CA VAL A 133 -13.57 1.96 15.39
C VAL A 133 -13.94 1.47 16.79
N ALA A 134 -15.15 0.96 16.98
CA ALA A 134 -15.62 0.48 18.28
C ALA A 134 -15.01 -0.86 18.69
N GLU A 135 -14.87 -1.80 17.75
CA GLU A 135 -14.49 -3.19 18.04
C GLU A 135 -13.00 -3.49 17.76
N PHE A 136 -12.36 -2.72 16.87
CA PHE A 136 -10.98 -2.94 16.41
C PHE A 136 -10.16 -1.63 16.37
N PRO A 137 -10.09 -0.86 17.46
CA PRO A 137 -9.41 0.44 17.47
C PRO A 137 -7.90 0.34 17.26
N ASP A 138 -7.28 -0.78 17.63
CA ASP A 138 -5.83 -0.98 17.55
C ASP A 138 -5.38 -1.70 16.25
N CYS A 139 -6.24 -1.75 15.22
CA CYS A 139 -5.97 -2.43 13.97
C CYS A 139 -5.61 -1.43 12.86
N GLU A 140 -4.51 -1.68 12.13
CA GLU A 140 -4.04 -0.84 11.03
C GLU A 140 -5.11 -0.65 9.94
N VAL A 141 -5.89 -1.68 9.66
CA VAL A 141 -6.98 -1.64 8.66
C VAL A 141 -8.08 -0.67 9.09
N THR A 142 -8.39 -0.59 10.39
CA THR A 142 -9.36 0.38 10.92
C THR A 142 -8.88 1.80 10.64
N HIS A 143 -7.60 2.07 10.90
CA HIS A 143 -7.02 3.40 10.69
C HIS A 143 -6.92 3.77 9.21
N ASP A 144 -6.65 2.82 8.32
CA ASP A 144 -6.71 3.03 6.88
C ASP A 144 -8.13 3.44 6.42
N VAL A 145 -9.13 2.67 6.83
CA VAL A 145 -10.53 2.96 6.50
C VAL A 145 -10.95 4.34 7.02
N VAL A 146 -10.56 4.70 8.23
CA VAL A 146 -10.84 6.02 8.83
C VAL A 146 -10.14 7.13 8.06
N ALA A 147 -8.85 6.98 7.73
CA ALA A 147 -8.10 7.99 7.00
C ALA A 147 -8.64 8.19 5.58
N GLN A 148 -8.93 7.10 4.86
CA GLN A 148 -9.48 7.18 3.51
C GLN A 148 -10.89 7.79 3.48
N ARG A 149 -11.66 7.75 4.57
CA ARG A 149 -12.99 8.40 4.64
C ARG A 149 -12.92 9.90 4.35
N PHE A 150 -11.84 10.59 4.70
CA PHE A 150 -11.68 12.01 4.39
C PHE A 150 -11.64 12.29 2.88
N LEU A 151 -11.28 11.27 2.09
CA LEU A 151 -11.23 11.29 0.63
C LEU A 151 -12.56 10.92 -0.03
N ASP A 152 -13.63 10.67 0.73
CA ASP A 152 -14.97 10.45 0.20
C ASP A 152 -15.77 11.76 0.23
N GLU A 153 -16.43 12.15 -0.87
CA GLU A 153 -17.20 13.41 -0.93
C GLU A 153 -18.42 13.36 -0.03
N ASP A 154 -19.08 12.21 -0.05
CA ASP A 154 -20.23 11.88 0.79
C ASP A 154 -19.90 11.87 2.29
N ALA A 155 -18.62 11.90 2.70
CA ALA A 155 -18.28 12.03 4.11
C ALA A 155 -18.73 13.39 4.70
N TYR A 156 -18.98 14.38 3.84
CA TYR A 156 -19.40 15.72 4.22
C TYR A 156 -20.88 15.96 3.89
N GLU A 157 -21.43 17.06 4.41
CA GLU A 157 -22.73 17.55 3.94
C GLU A 157 -22.56 18.17 2.54
N GLU A 158 -23.60 18.08 1.70
CA GLU A 158 -23.55 18.44 0.27
C GLU A 158 -23.07 19.88 0.00
N ASN A 159 -23.27 20.79 0.96
CA ASN A 159 -22.82 22.20 0.89
C ASN A 159 -21.57 22.50 1.73
N GLN A 160 -20.94 21.48 2.32
CA GLN A 160 -19.79 21.61 3.21
C GLN A 160 -18.60 20.73 2.76
N VAL A 161 -18.63 20.17 1.55
CA VAL A 161 -17.53 19.37 1.00
C VAL A 161 -16.29 20.25 0.87
N PRO A 162 -15.21 19.99 1.64
CA PRO A 162 -13.99 20.77 1.53
C PRO A 162 -13.32 20.53 0.18
N HIS A 163 -12.49 21.49 -0.24
CA HIS A 163 -11.67 21.33 -1.43
C HIS A 163 -10.81 20.06 -1.33
N MET A 164 -10.56 19.38 -2.45
CA MET A 164 -9.79 18.12 -2.51
C MET A 164 -8.46 18.19 -1.73
N LYS A 165 -7.75 19.32 -1.85
CA LYS A 165 -6.50 19.57 -1.11
C LYS A 165 -6.67 19.43 0.41
N THR A 166 -7.70 20.03 0.99
CA THR A 166 -7.99 19.95 2.43
C THR A 166 -8.36 18.52 2.85
N ARG A 167 -9.07 17.80 1.99
CA ARG A 167 -9.44 16.39 2.22
C ARG A 167 -8.21 15.47 2.24
N ILE A 168 -7.27 15.69 1.33
CA ILE A 168 -5.97 15.01 1.30
C ILE A 168 -5.17 15.33 2.56
N GLU A 169 -5.10 16.61 2.97
CA GLU A 169 -4.44 17.02 4.20
C GLU A 169 -5.06 16.35 5.44
N ASN A 170 -6.39 16.27 5.53
CA ASN A 170 -7.08 15.57 6.61
C ASN A 170 -6.80 14.06 6.62
N CYS A 171 -6.78 13.42 5.44
CA CYS A 171 -6.36 12.03 5.30
C CYS A 171 -4.94 11.82 5.84
N TYR A 172 -3.99 12.67 5.44
CA TYR A 172 -2.61 12.62 5.94
C TYR A 172 -2.51 12.84 7.44
N ASN A 173 -3.25 13.81 7.99
CA ASN A 173 -3.27 14.06 9.44
C ASN A 173 -3.83 12.88 10.21
N SER A 174 -4.85 12.19 9.67
CA SER A 174 -5.40 10.97 10.26
C SER A 174 -4.35 9.87 10.36
N PHE A 175 -3.56 9.65 9.30
CA PHE A 175 -2.45 8.71 9.33
C PHE A 175 -1.37 9.10 10.35
N GLU A 176 -0.99 10.38 10.40
CA GLU A 176 0.01 10.89 11.35
C GLU A 176 -0.43 10.75 12.81
N GLU A 177 -1.72 10.93 13.09
CA GLU A 177 -2.29 10.69 14.41
C GLU A 177 -2.29 9.21 14.76
N SER A 178 -2.69 8.36 13.80
CA SER A 178 -2.68 6.90 13.96
C SER A 178 -1.28 6.36 14.24
N LEU A 179 -0.25 6.91 13.61
CA LEU A 179 1.15 6.51 13.84
C LEU A 179 1.69 6.89 15.23
N ARG A 180 1.02 7.78 15.97
CA ARG A 180 1.36 8.07 17.37
C ARG A 180 0.97 6.94 18.31
N THR A 181 -0.07 6.17 17.95
CA THR A 181 -0.59 5.06 18.75
C THR A 181 -0.18 3.70 18.18
N ILE A 182 -0.23 3.55 16.85
CA ILE A 182 0.10 2.33 16.11
C ILE A 182 1.28 2.59 15.19
N ASN A 183 2.47 2.53 15.77
CA ASN A 183 3.72 2.72 15.04
C ASN A 183 4.26 1.37 14.52
N THR A 184 3.46 0.68 13.70
CA THR A 184 3.75 -0.65 13.19
C THR A 184 4.14 -0.62 11.72
N LYS A 185 4.55 -1.80 11.22
CA LYS A 185 4.88 -1.99 9.82
C LYS A 185 3.73 -1.72 8.89
N ASP A 186 2.66 -2.44 9.12
CA ASP A 186 1.55 -2.43 8.19
C ASP A 186 0.88 -1.04 8.17
N MET A 187 1.01 -0.26 9.26
CA MET A 187 0.55 1.12 9.32
C MET A 187 1.34 2.06 8.40
N TRP A 188 2.68 2.01 8.44
CA TRP A 188 3.54 2.82 7.55
C TRP A 188 3.37 2.44 6.08
N ALA A 189 3.27 1.14 5.79
CA ALA A 189 3.06 0.63 4.44
C ALA A 189 1.73 1.15 3.85
N THR A 190 0.67 1.10 4.64
CA THR A 190 -0.66 1.59 4.23
C THR A 190 -0.68 3.11 4.02
N TYR A 191 0.00 3.87 4.88
CA TYR A 191 0.10 5.32 4.70
C TYR A 191 0.81 5.68 3.39
N LEU A 192 1.96 5.07 3.12
CA LEU A 192 2.72 5.33 1.89
C LEU A 192 1.98 4.91 0.63
N SER A 193 1.31 3.75 0.65
CA SER A 193 0.46 3.33 -0.47
C SER A 193 -0.64 4.34 -0.75
N THR A 194 -1.23 4.93 0.30
CA THR A 194 -2.27 5.96 0.14
C THR A 194 -1.72 7.24 -0.47
N ILE A 195 -0.55 7.72 -0.03
CA ILE A 195 0.08 8.92 -0.62
C ILE A 195 0.40 8.66 -2.11
N ASP A 196 0.96 7.50 -2.44
CA ASP A 196 1.28 7.15 -3.83
C ASP A 196 0.04 7.15 -4.73
N ASN A 197 -1.06 6.53 -4.26
CA ASN A 197 -2.34 6.52 -4.97
C ASN A 197 -2.93 7.93 -5.18
N LEU A 198 -2.74 8.84 -4.22
CA LEU A 198 -3.26 10.21 -4.30
C LEU A 198 -2.45 11.10 -5.24
N GLU A 199 -1.15 10.84 -5.39
CA GLU A 199 -0.23 11.70 -6.14
C GLU A 199 -0.14 11.38 -7.65
N ASN A 200 -0.84 10.33 -8.15
CA ASN A 200 -1.12 10.04 -9.56
C ASN A 200 -0.06 10.52 -10.59
N GLY A 201 1.11 9.86 -10.65
CA GLY A 201 1.90 9.80 -11.89
C GLY A 201 3.41 10.04 -11.80
N PRO A 202 4.15 9.70 -12.88
CA PRO A 202 5.55 9.30 -12.84
C PRO A 202 6.55 10.46 -12.95
N ARG A 203 6.31 11.67 -12.40
CA ARG A 203 7.21 12.80 -12.71
C ARG A 203 7.76 13.66 -11.58
N THR A 204 7.20 13.71 -10.39
CA THR A 204 7.89 14.33 -9.24
C THR A 204 7.07 14.05 -7.99
N TYR A 205 7.63 13.26 -7.08
CA TYR A 205 7.06 13.00 -5.76
C TYR A 205 6.96 14.31 -4.97
N SER A 206 5.87 14.47 -4.23
CA SER A 206 5.73 15.65 -3.39
C SER A 206 6.77 15.63 -2.26
N GLU A 207 7.10 16.81 -1.74
CA GLU A 207 7.93 16.93 -0.54
C GLU A 207 7.35 16.12 0.64
N LYS A 208 6.01 16.01 0.70
CA LYS A 208 5.30 15.24 1.72
C LYS A 208 5.60 13.74 1.60
N TYR A 209 5.56 13.18 0.39
CA TYR A 209 5.90 11.77 0.17
C TYR A 209 7.33 11.46 0.64
N VAL A 210 8.29 12.33 0.28
CA VAL A 210 9.70 12.18 0.67
C VAL A 210 9.87 12.27 2.20
N GLN A 211 9.23 13.25 2.85
CA GLN A 211 9.29 13.43 4.30
C GLN A 211 8.69 12.24 5.06
N VAL A 212 7.51 11.75 4.65
CA VAL A 212 6.83 10.61 5.29
C VAL A 212 7.66 9.35 5.12
N THR A 213 8.18 9.11 3.91
CA THR A 213 9.05 7.98 3.62
C THR A 213 10.29 7.99 4.52
N ARG A 214 10.96 9.14 4.64
CA ARG A 214 12.12 9.28 5.54
C ARG A 214 11.76 8.96 6.99
N ARG A 215 10.66 9.51 7.51
CA ARG A 215 10.23 9.23 8.88
C ARG A 215 9.93 7.75 9.09
N ALA A 216 9.33 7.09 8.11
CA ALA A 216 9.15 5.64 8.14
C ALA A 216 10.50 4.94 8.29
N PHE A 217 11.51 5.31 7.48
CA PHE A 217 12.88 4.75 7.57
C PHE A 217 13.54 4.94 8.92
N GLU A 218 13.54 6.17 9.45
CA GLU A 218 14.17 6.53 10.72
C GLU A 218 13.54 5.79 11.90
N THR A 219 12.21 5.68 11.89
CA THR A 219 11.45 5.15 13.01
C THR A 219 11.58 3.63 13.12
N THR A 220 11.76 2.95 11.99
CA THR A 220 11.64 1.49 11.93
C THR A 220 12.97 0.76 11.76
N GLY A 221 14.04 1.44 11.28
CA GLY A 221 15.45 0.99 11.26
C GLY A 221 15.78 -0.22 10.35
N LYS A 222 14.91 -1.25 10.34
CA LYS A 222 14.99 -2.54 9.64
C LYS A 222 14.07 -2.66 8.42
N PHE A 223 13.23 -1.66 8.22
CA PHE A 223 12.05 -1.72 7.37
C PHE A 223 12.27 -1.49 5.90
N GLY A 224 13.47 -1.02 5.56
CA GLY A 224 13.79 -0.63 4.21
C GLY A 224 13.49 -1.74 3.24
N GLU A 225 14.05 -2.93 3.44
CA GLU A 225 13.95 -4.03 2.47
C GLU A 225 12.51 -4.43 2.12
N GLU A 226 11.58 -4.43 3.09
CA GLU A 226 10.20 -4.88 2.87
C GLU A 226 9.27 -3.77 2.34
N LEU A 227 9.48 -2.51 2.76
CA LEU A 227 8.78 -1.35 2.18
C LEU A 227 9.31 -1.05 0.78
N PHE A 228 10.59 -1.32 0.54
CA PHE A 228 11.17 -1.34 -0.81
C PHE A 228 10.57 -2.47 -1.64
N SER A 229 10.38 -3.69 -1.09
CA SER A 229 9.70 -4.77 -1.82
C SER A 229 8.24 -4.45 -2.18
N LEU A 230 7.53 -3.66 -1.37
CA LEU A 230 6.17 -3.17 -1.65
C LEU A 230 6.16 -2.09 -2.76
N LEU A 231 7.25 -1.32 -2.86
CA LEU A 231 7.53 -0.30 -3.86
C LEU A 231 8.33 -0.85 -5.06
N MET A 232 8.17 -2.11 -5.46
CA MET A 232 8.94 -2.70 -6.58
C MET A 232 8.04 -3.10 -7.74
N GLY A 233 7.82 -2.14 -8.63
CA GLY A 233 7.70 -2.31 -10.08
C GLY A 233 8.79 -1.45 -10.74
N THR A 234 9.01 -1.57 -12.04
CA THR A 234 10.13 -0.89 -12.73
C THR A 234 10.11 0.65 -12.69
N LYS A 235 9.02 1.31 -12.26
CA LYS A 235 8.95 2.77 -12.07
C LYS A 235 9.31 3.17 -10.65
N GLU A 236 9.06 2.30 -9.69
CA GLU A 236 9.11 2.51 -8.26
C GLU A 236 10.55 2.45 -7.70
N TYR A 237 11.44 1.77 -8.42
CA TYR A 237 12.89 1.78 -8.22
C TYR A 237 13.56 3.17 -8.34
N GLN A 238 13.22 3.95 -9.38
CA GLN A 238 13.78 5.30 -9.58
C GLN A 238 13.35 6.25 -8.45
N GLN A 239 12.24 5.93 -7.79
CA GLN A 239 11.59 6.72 -6.75
C GLN A 239 12.24 6.41 -5.41
N ALA A 240 12.46 5.12 -5.12
CA ALA A 240 13.28 4.70 -3.99
C ALA A 240 14.69 5.30 -4.06
N LEU A 241 15.32 5.32 -5.24
CA LEU A 241 16.61 5.99 -5.44
C LEU A 241 16.54 7.51 -5.25
N ALA A 242 15.50 8.18 -5.77
CA ALA A 242 15.33 9.62 -5.60
C ALA A 242 15.15 10.00 -4.12
N VAL A 243 14.37 9.23 -3.35
CA VAL A 243 14.19 9.42 -1.92
C VAL A 243 15.49 9.18 -1.16
N ILE A 244 16.17 8.05 -1.43
CA ILE A 244 17.46 7.73 -0.80
C ILE A 244 18.48 8.84 -1.11
N ASN A 245 18.56 9.32 -2.35
CA ASN A 245 19.44 10.42 -2.75
C ASN A 245 19.10 11.72 -2.02
N HIS A 246 17.82 12.05 -1.89
CA HIS A 246 17.38 13.24 -1.16
C HIS A 246 17.72 13.15 0.34
N VAL A 247 17.46 12.02 0.98
CA VAL A 247 17.81 11.80 2.39
C VAL A 247 19.32 11.86 2.59
N ILE A 248 20.11 11.19 1.74
CA ILE A 248 21.58 11.27 1.76
C ILE A 248 22.05 12.72 1.64
N ASN A 249 21.51 13.48 0.67
CA ASN A 249 21.87 14.88 0.46
C ASN A 249 21.53 15.78 1.65
N GLN A 250 20.44 15.51 2.36
CA GLN A 250 20.08 16.27 3.55
C GLN A 250 20.93 15.88 4.76
N GLU A 251 21.11 14.59 5.02
CA GLU A 251 21.99 14.11 6.10
C GLU A 251 23.44 14.58 5.89
N LEU A 252 23.90 14.65 4.63
CA LEU A 252 25.17 15.25 4.21
C LEU A 252 25.29 16.73 4.64
N ALA A 253 24.20 17.48 4.54
CA ALA A 253 24.10 18.89 4.94
C ALA A 253 24.01 19.06 6.46
N GLU A 254 23.39 18.10 7.14
CA GLU A 254 23.22 18.10 8.61
C GLU A 254 24.42 17.47 9.36
N GLY A 255 25.34 16.81 8.65
CA GLY A 255 26.59 16.29 9.20
C GLY A 255 26.43 15.05 10.08
N VAL A 256 25.42 14.22 9.81
CA VAL A 256 25.03 13.09 10.67
C VAL A 256 25.77 11.80 10.31
N ASP A 257 26.24 11.05 11.31
CA ASP A 257 26.98 9.77 11.15
C ASP A 257 26.15 8.60 10.57
N LYS A 258 24.85 8.80 10.30
CA LYS A 258 23.95 7.74 9.78
C LYS A 258 24.04 7.54 8.26
N ILE A 259 24.80 8.40 7.56
CA ILE A 259 24.97 8.37 6.10
C ILE A 259 25.48 7.00 5.61
N THR A 260 26.33 6.33 6.40
CA THR A 260 26.88 5.00 6.11
C THR A 260 25.80 3.98 5.76
N ASN A 261 24.81 3.82 6.64
CA ASN A 261 23.79 2.78 6.50
C ASN A 261 22.89 3.08 5.29
N LEU A 262 22.71 4.35 4.95
CA LEU A 262 21.94 4.77 3.78
C LEU A 262 22.71 4.49 2.48
N LEU A 263 24.01 4.73 2.45
CA LEU A 263 24.87 4.43 1.28
C LEU A 263 24.99 2.93 1.04
N VAL A 264 25.13 2.12 2.09
CA VAL A 264 25.12 0.65 1.99
C VAL A 264 23.76 0.16 1.48
N LYS A 265 22.66 0.63 2.05
CA LYS A 265 21.30 0.28 1.60
C LYS A 265 21.02 0.73 0.16
N LYS A 266 21.53 1.89 -0.26
CA LYS A 266 21.47 2.34 -1.65
C LYS A 266 22.12 1.33 -2.58
N MET A 267 23.30 0.81 -2.20
CA MET A 267 23.99 -0.22 -2.95
C MET A 267 23.23 -1.54 -3.01
N ASP A 268 22.71 -2.01 -1.89
CA ASP A 268 21.88 -3.23 -1.87
C ASP A 268 20.65 -3.09 -2.79
N LEU A 269 20.02 -1.92 -2.82
CA LEU A 269 18.90 -1.63 -3.71
C LEU A 269 19.31 -1.65 -5.19
N LEU A 270 20.41 -0.95 -5.53
CA LEU A 270 20.95 -0.93 -6.89
C LEU A 270 21.24 -2.36 -7.39
N MET A 271 21.75 -3.22 -6.50
CA MET A 271 22.06 -4.62 -6.77
C MET A 271 20.81 -5.51 -6.83
N SER A 272 19.72 -5.19 -6.14
CA SER A 272 18.48 -5.97 -6.23
C SER A 272 17.78 -5.84 -7.59
N VAL A 273 18.09 -4.78 -8.36
CA VAL A 273 17.42 -4.47 -9.64
C VAL A 273 18.18 -5.09 -10.80
N LYS A 274 17.77 -6.30 -11.18
CA LYS A 274 18.35 -7.10 -12.28
C LYS A 274 18.32 -6.42 -13.66
N SER A 275 17.55 -5.35 -13.83
CA SER A 275 17.39 -4.60 -15.09
C SER A 275 18.23 -3.33 -15.19
N MET A 276 19.01 -2.96 -14.17
CA MET A 276 19.84 -1.76 -14.21
C MET A 276 21.01 -1.95 -15.19
N LYS A 277 21.30 -0.93 -16.01
CA LYS A 277 22.48 -0.94 -16.88
C LYS A 277 23.75 -0.80 -16.05
N PHE A 278 24.81 -1.50 -16.43
CA PHE A 278 26.08 -1.48 -15.70
C PHE A 278 26.70 -0.08 -15.61
N GLU A 279 26.55 0.74 -16.65
CA GLU A 279 27.02 2.13 -16.67
C GLU A 279 26.38 2.99 -15.57
N GLU A 280 25.07 2.85 -15.36
CA GLU A 280 24.34 3.60 -14.34
C GLU A 280 24.75 3.12 -12.94
N PHE A 281 24.87 1.81 -12.75
CA PHE A 281 25.39 1.21 -11.52
C PHE A 281 26.81 1.72 -11.19
N SER A 282 27.71 1.67 -12.17
CA SER A 282 29.12 2.11 -12.05
C SER A 282 29.22 3.58 -11.63
N LYS A 283 28.41 4.45 -12.26
CA LYS A 283 28.36 5.88 -11.92
C LYS A 283 27.92 6.09 -10.47
N GLU A 284 26.80 5.47 -10.07
CA GLU A 284 26.28 5.58 -8.71
C GLU A 284 27.28 5.05 -7.66
N PHE A 285 28.03 3.99 -7.99
CA PHE A 285 29.10 3.49 -7.14
C PHE A 285 30.21 4.47 -6.88
N PHE A 286 30.74 5.10 -7.94
CA PHE A 286 31.81 6.06 -7.77
C PHE A 286 31.33 7.35 -7.09
N ASP A 287 30.09 7.76 -7.29
CA ASP A 287 29.49 8.88 -6.54
C ASP A 287 29.42 8.57 -5.04
N ILE A 288 29.02 7.36 -4.66
CA ILE A 288 29.02 6.92 -3.26
C ILE A 288 30.43 6.87 -2.68
N GLN A 289 31.41 6.35 -3.43
CA GLN A 289 32.81 6.32 -2.98
C GLN A 289 33.37 7.73 -2.75
N ARG A 290 33.09 8.66 -3.67
CA ARG A 290 33.48 10.06 -3.53
C ARG A 290 32.88 10.69 -2.28
N ILE A 291 31.61 10.46 -2.00
CA ILE A 291 30.95 10.94 -0.77
C ILE A 291 31.66 10.38 0.48
N CYS A 292 31.97 9.08 0.49
CA CYS A 292 32.69 8.47 1.61
C CYS A 292 34.09 9.07 1.81
N ASP A 293 34.81 9.37 0.72
CA ASP A 293 36.12 10.02 0.77
C ASP A 293 36.03 11.45 1.31
N GLU A 294 35.10 12.26 0.80
CA GLU A 294 34.87 13.64 1.25
C GLU A 294 34.56 13.71 2.76
N LYS A 295 33.91 12.67 3.31
CA LYS A 295 33.54 12.57 4.73
C LYS A 295 34.53 11.75 5.56
N SER A 296 35.67 11.31 5.01
CA SER A 296 36.66 10.47 5.70
C SER A 296 36.11 9.14 6.24
N MET A 297 35.07 8.59 5.61
CA MET A 297 34.37 7.37 5.99
C MET A 297 35.04 6.12 5.39
N HIS A 298 36.34 5.95 5.62
CA HIS A 298 37.15 4.96 4.91
C HIS A 298 36.75 3.50 5.17
N GLN A 299 36.29 3.17 6.38
CA GLN A 299 35.84 1.81 6.73
C GLN A 299 34.52 1.44 6.01
N ASP A 300 33.67 2.43 5.78
CA ASP A 300 32.37 2.21 5.13
C ASP A 300 32.50 2.15 3.62
N ALA A 301 33.38 2.98 3.06
CA ALA A 301 33.82 2.84 1.68
C ALA A 301 34.34 1.42 1.39
N GLU A 302 35.09 0.83 2.31
CA GLU A 302 35.61 -0.54 2.20
C GLU A 302 34.49 -1.58 2.29
N ARG A 303 33.54 -1.43 3.22
CA ARG A 303 32.34 -2.29 3.30
C ARG A 303 31.51 -2.26 2.02
N ILE A 304 31.32 -1.08 1.43
CA ILE A 304 30.60 -0.91 0.17
C ILE A 304 31.34 -1.62 -0.97
N CYS A 305 32.66 -1.48 -1.05
CA CYS A 305 33.49 -2.20 -2.03
C CYS A 305 33.35 -3.74 -1.90
N VAL A 306 33.39 -4.28 -0.67
CA VAL A 306 33.23 -5.72 -0.40
C VAL A 306 31.85 -6.20 -0.87
N THR A 307 30.81 -5.45 -0.52
CA THR A 307 29.42 -5.78 -0.84
C THR A 307 29.20 -5.85 -2.36
N VAL A 308 29.74 -4.87 -3.09
CA VAL A 308 29.68 -4.82 -4.55
C VAL A 308 30.51 -5.93 -5.20
N ALA A 309 31.71 -6.21 -4.69
CA ALA A 309 32.54 -7.29 -5.20
C ALA A 309 31.83 -8.65 -5.11
N ASN A 310 31.22 -8.95 -3.96
CA ASN A 310 30.47 -10.20 -3.74
C ASN A 310 29.25 -10.31 -4.66
N TYR A 311 28.52 -9.22 -4.88
CA TYR A 311 27.38 -9.21 -5.79
C TYR A 311 27.79 -9.46 -7.25
N LEU A 312 28.85 -8.79 -7.72
CA LEU A 312 29.33 -8.95 -9.09
C LEU A 312 29.87 -10.37 -9.35
N GLN A 313 30.48 -11.02 -8.34
CA GLN A 313 30.86 -12.44 -8.42
C GLN A 313 29.66 -13.37 -8.58
N GLY A 314 28.55 -13.07 -7.90
CA GLY A 314 27.32 -13.86 -7.98
C GLY A 314 26.51 -13.63 -9.26
N ASN A 315 26.74 -12.54 -9.99
CA ASN A 315 25.91 -12.11 -11.10
C ASN A 315 26.68 -12.02 -12.44
N ASN A 316 26.83 -13.17 -13.10
CA ASN A 316 27.59 -13.36 -14.34
C ASN A 316 27.18 -12.46 -15.52
N SER A 317 26.01 -11.81 -15.50
CA SER A 317 25.59 -10.91 -16.57
C SER A 317 26.41 -9.62 -16.61
N TYR A 318 26.75 -9.05 -15.46
CA TYR A 318 27.54 -7.82 -15.38
C TYR A 318 29.02 -8.06 -15.72
N MET A 319 29.51 -9.26 -15.47
CA MET A 319 30.86 -9.68 -15.83
C MET A 319 31.08 -9.77 -17.35
N LYS A 320 30.01 -9.77 -18.15
CA LYS A 320 30.11 -9.75 -19.61
C LYS A 320 30.00 -8.34 -20.20
N ASP A 321 29.80 -7.32 -19.37
CA ASP A 321 29.68 -5.94 -19.81
C ASP A 321 31.07 -5.39 -20.22
N PRO A 322 31.20 -4.73 -21.38
CA PRO A 322 32.48 -4.18 -21.85
C PRO A 322 33.11 -3.18 -20.88
N HIS A 323 32.30 -2.51 -20.05
CA HIS A 323 32.76 -1.50 -19.10
C HIS A 323 33.17 -2.09 -17.75
N ALA A 324 32.95 -3.39 -17.50
CA ALA A 324 33.26 -4.03 -16.23
C ALA A 324 34.75 -4.00 -15.92
N LYS A 325 35.61 -4.19 -16.93
CA LYS A 325 37.06 -4.15 -16.75
C LYS A 325 37.54 -2.78 -16.25
N ASP A 326 37.12 -1.71 -16.91
CA ASP A 326 37.48 -0.33 -16.53
C ASP A 326 36.96 0.03 -15.13
N PHE A 327 35.78 -0.48 -14.77
CA PHE A 327 35.21 -0.33 -13.43
C PHE A 327 36.12 -0.96 -12.36
N PHE A 328 36.56 -2.21 -12.56
CA PHE A 328 37.42 -2.90 -11.60
C PHE A 328 38.82 -2.28 -11.51
N GLU A 329 39.40 -1.86 -12.64
CA GLU A 329 40.68 -1.16 -12.64
C GLU A 329 40.61 0.16 -11.85
N ARG A 330 39.53 0.93 -12.00
CA ARG A 330 39.28 2.13 -11.18
C ARG A 330 39.08 1.82 -9.70
N CYS A 331 38.33 0.76 -9.37
CA CYS A 331 38.15 0.33 -7.98
C CYS A 331 39.49 -0.03 -7.33
N PHE A 332 40.36 -0.74 -8.05
CA PHE A 332 41.70 -1.11 -7.60
C PHE A 332 42.58 0.11 -7.35
N GLN A 333 42.54 1.10 -8.25
CA GLN A 333 43.30 2.35 -8.12
C GLN A 333 42.84 3.19 -6.92
N LEU A 334 41.53 3.29 -6.68
CA LEU A 334 40.96 4.07 -5.57
C LEU A 334 41.18 3.41 -4.22
N ARG A 335 41.15 2.07 -4.17
CA ARG A 335 41.27 1.28 -2.93
C ARG A 335 42.17 0.05 -3.13
N PRO A 336 43.51 0.22 -3.10
CA PRO A 336 44.45 -0.89 -3.27
C PRO A 336 44.29 -2.01 -2.24
N ARG A 337 43.79 -1.70 -1.02
CA ARG A 337 43.50 -2.68 0.03
C ARG A 337 42.33 -3.61 -0.31
N CYS A 338 41.39 -3.15 -1.13
CA CYS A 338 40.32 -3.97 -1.69
C CYS A 338 40.79 -4.79 -2.91
N GLY A 339 42.05 -4.62 -3.35
CA GLY A 339 42.57 -5.22 -4.57
C GLY A 339 42.47 -6.74 -4.61
N ALA A 340 42.71 -7.42 -3.48
CA ALA A 340 42.56 -8.87 -3.39
C ALA A 340 41.11 -9.37 -3.59
N LEU A 341 40.11 -8.55 -3.25
CA LEU A 341 38.69 -8.90 -3.46
C LEU A 341 38.32 -8.84 -4.94
N PHE A 342 38.90 -7.88 -5.69
CA PHE A 342 38.64 -7.69 -7.11
C PHE A 342 39.56 -8.51 -8.02
N GLU A 343 40.72 -8.97 -7.55
CA GLU A 343 41.57 -9.94 -8.27
C GLU A 343 40.88 -11.29 -8.48
N GLY A 344 40.09 -11.76 -7.50
CA GLY A 344 39.24 -12.95 -7.68
C GLY A 344 38.15 -12.78 -8.74
N VAL A 345 37.72 -11.53 -8.96
CA VAL A 345 36.71 -11.15 -9.96
C VAL A 345 37.33 -10.95 -11.34
N SER A 346 38.50 -10.32 -11.43
CA SER A 346 39.22 -10.13 -12.69
C SER A 346 39.69 -11.46 -13.31
N GLY A 347 40.00 -12.46 -12.48
CA GLY A 347 40.27 -13.82 -12.94
C GLY A 347 39.09 -14.48 -13.66
N LEU A 348 37.84 -14.15 -13.28
CA LEU A 348 36.63 -14.60 -13.97
C LEU A 348 36.41 -13.86 -15.30
N LEU A 349 36.80 -12.59 -15.41
CA LEU A 349 36.76 -11.84 -16.68
C LEU A 349 37.73 -12.40 -17.71
N ALA A 350 38.93 -12.83 -17.28
CA ALA A 350 39.91 -13.45 -18.17
C ALA A 350 39.43 -14.80 -18.73
N GLY A 351 38.55 -15.51 -18.01
CA GLY A 351 37.94 -16.77 -18.45
C GLY A 351 36.69 -16.61 -19.33
N ALA A 352 36.01 -15.46 -19.29
CA ALA A 352 34.76 -15.22 -20.03
C ALA A 352 34.95 -14.77 -21.49
N HIS A 353 36.19 -14.48 -21.90
CA HIS A 353 36.57 -14.10 -23.27
C HIS A 353 37.11 -15.28 -24.12
N ILE A 354 36.88 -16.53 -23.70
CA ILE A 354 37.18 -17.75 -24.49
C ILE A 354 35.90 -18.36 -25.03
#